data_AF-A0A2M7NKL8-F1
#
_entry.id   AF-A0A2M7NKL8-F1
#
_cell.length_a   1.000
_cell.length_b   1.000
_cell.length_c   1.000
_cell.angle_alpha   90.00
_cell.angle_beta   90.00
_cell.angle_gamma   90.00
#
_symmetry.space_group_name_H-M   'P 1'
#
loop_
_entity.id
_entity.type
_entity.pdbx_description
1 polymer ?
#
loop_
_entity_poly.entity_id
_entity_poly.type
_entity_poly.pdbx_seq_one_letter_code
_entity_poly.pdbx_strand_id
1 'polypeptide(L)'
;MFAKMIDYKKENMVIVQLIGGLGNQLFQYAFGKHMAELNKMELVLDTSPFHDFYKLHKYSLQHFDISAKIVDKAMIQKAKSYPHNLSGMDRVLEYRILGKKNIDINEKAFNFDQDAIQKYNAKHIFIEGYWQTEKYFDSHNIKEILYKEFQITTPQEEKDKVISEKIRNSNAISLHIRRADYANPDTVKVHGMCSLEYYQNAVEEVASKVENPTFFVFSDDIEWAEQNLKLPYPIVFVGHNDADKNYEDLRLMSECNHNIIANSSFSWWGAWLNQNPSKIVIAPQSWFATTERNYNDVIPPSWIKIKNN
;
A
#
# COMPACT_ATOMS: atom_id res chain seq x y z
N MET A 1 1.18 6.20 29.47
CA MET A 1 2.44 6.70 28.89
C MET A 1 2.07 7.87 27.99
N PHE A 2 2.35 9.11 28.37
CA PHE A 2 1.94 10.28 27.57
C PHE A 2 2.72 10.28 26.25
N ALA A 3 2.01 10.15 25.12
CA ALA A 3 2.62 10.35 23.81
C ALA A 3 3.28 11.74 23.81
N LYS A 4 4.58 11.77 23.60
CA LYS A 4 5.37 13.02 23.55
C LYS A 4 4.76 13.89 22.45
N MET A 5 4.12 15.00 22.83
CA MET A 5 3.52 15.91 21.85
C MET A 5 4.61 16.39 20.89
N ILE A 6 4.38 16.24 19.58
CA ILE A 6 5.30 16.69 18.54
C ILE A 6 5.37 18.21 18.59
N ASP A 7 6.58 18.76 18.76
CA ASP A 7 6.81 20.19 18.66
C ASP A 7 7.28 20.50 17.24
N TYR A 8 6.33 20.83 16.36
CA TYR A 8 6.58 21.15 14.95
C TYR A 8 7.60 22.30 14.76
N LYS A 9 7.83 23.13 15.78
CA LYS A 9 8.84 24.19 15.71
C LYS A 9 10.25 23.67 15.94
N LYS A 10 10.43 22.56 16.66
CA LYS A 10 11.74 22.01 17.02
C LYS A 10 12.15 20.83 16.17
N GLU A 11 11.20 20.03 15.71
CA GLU A 11 11.47 18.77 15.01
C GLU A 11 11.30 18.94 13.49
N ASN A 12 12.30 18.48 12.74
CA ASN A 12 12.20 18.36 11.29
C ASN A 12 11.41 17.09 10.95
N MET A 13 10.45 17.19 10.04
CA MET A 13 9.48 16.12 9.80
C MET A 13 9.31 15.82 8.31
N VAL A 14 9.09 14.55 7.99
CA VAL A 14 8.47 14.11 6.75
C VAL A 14 7.00 13.84 7.03
N ILE A 15 6.13 14.56 6.35
CA ILE A 15 4.68 14.52 6.52
C ILE A 15 4.09 13.92 5.24
N VAL A 16 3.49 12.74 5.36
CA VAL A 16 2.82 12.07 4.24
C VAL A 16 1.33 12.17 4.39
N GLN A 17 0.66 12.68 3.35
CA GLN A 17 -0.79 12.62 3.28
C GLN A 17 -1.26 11.21 2.91
N LEU A 18 -2.13 10.66 3.75
CA LEU A 18 -2.74 9.37 3.50
C LEU A 18 -4.13 9.54 2.86
N ILE A 19 -4.35 8.80 1.77
CA ILE A 19 -5.64 8.75 1.07
C ILE A 19 -5.78 7.44 0.28
N GLY A 20 -7.00 6.95 0.12
CA GLY A 20 -7.26 5.67 -0.56
C GLY A 20 -7.41 4.49 0.41
N GLY A 21 -7.57 3.30 -0.16
CA GLY A 21 -7.68 2.05 0.60
C GLY A 21 -6.36 1.62 1.21
N LEU A 22 -6.37 0.55 2.00
CA LEU A 22 -5.20 0.06 2.74
C LEU A 22 -3.95 -0.10 1.85
N GLY A 23 -4.08 -0.66 0.66
CA GLY A 23 -2.95 -0.81 -0.27
C GLY A 23 -2.29 0.52 -0.67
N ASN A 24 -3.06 1.60 -0.84
CA ASN A 24 -2.51 2.92 -1.13
C ASN A 24 -1.84 3.54 0.11
N GLN A 25 -2.44 3.34 1.29
CA GLN A 25 -1.87 3.82 2.55
C GLN A 25 -0.49 3.19 2.81
N LEU A 26 -0.31 1.90 2.50
CA LEU A 26 0.97 1.21 2.62
C LEU A 26 2.04 1.76 1.65
N PHE A 27 1.69 2.06 0.40
CA PHE A 27 2.63 2.72 -0.53
C PHE A 27 3.05 4.11 -0.07
N GLN A 28 2.08 4.92 0.35
CA GLN A 28 2.31 6.25 0.91
C GLN A 28 3.25 6.19 2.12
N TYR A 29 2.98 5.27 3.04
CA TYR A 29 3.84 5.01 4.19
C TYR A 29 5.24 4.61 3.76
N ALA A 30 5.38 3.63 2.85
CA ALA A 30 6.66 3.09 2.42
C ALA A 30 7.57 4.16 1.82
N PHE A 31 7.04 5.02 0.94
CA PHE A 31 7.78 6.15 0.40
C PHE A 31 8.14 7.18 1.48
N GLY A 32 7.19 7.52 2.36
CA GLY A 32 7.43 8.38 3.51
C GLY A 32 8.55 7.90 4.41
N LYS A 33 8.57 6.60 4.69
CA LYS A 33 9.57 5.96 5.54
C LYS A 33 10.95 6.05 4.90
N HIS A 34 11.07 5.76 3.61
CA HIS A 34 12.34 5.97 2.91
C HIS A 34 12.81 7.43 3.03
N MET A 35 11.92 8.39 2.78
CA MET A 35 12.25 9.81 2.87
C MET A 35 12.67 10.24 4.27
N ALA A 36 12.00 9.72 5.31
CA ALA A 36 12.32 9.99 6.71
C ALA A 36 13.70 9.44 7.10
N GLU A 37 14.00 8.20 6.75
CA GLU A 37 15.30 7.57 7.00
C GLU A 37 16.43 8.30 6.25
N LEU A 38 16.22 8.62 4.96
CA LEU A 38 17.21 9.31 4.12
C LEU A 38 17.56 10.71 4.66
N ASN A 39 16.55 11.43 5.15
CA ASN A 39 16.68 12.81 5.64
C ASN A 39 16.94 12.90 7.16
N LYS A 40 16.95 11.76 7.87
CA LYS A 40 17.06 11.69 9.34
C LYS A 40 16.00 12.56 10.03
N MET A 41 14.77 12.45 9.56
CA MET A 41 13.60 13.19 10.05
C MET A 41 12.58 12.22 10.62
N GLU A 42 11.69 12.73 11.48
CA GLU A 42 10.58 11.93 11.97
C GLU A 42 9.50 11.77 10.89
N LEU A 43 8.97 10.56 10.72
CA LEU A 43 7.84 10.29 9.84
C LEU A 43 6.52 10.57 10.57
N VAL A 44 5.68 11.36 9.91
CA VAL A 44 4.37 11.79 10.39
C VAL A 44 3.32 11.54 9.30
N LEU A 45 2.15 11.05 9.70
CA LEU A 45 1.03 10.72 8.82
C LEU A 45 -0.09 11.75 8.97
N ASP A 46 -0.40 12.45 7.88
CA ASP A 46 -1.58 13.30 7.76
C ASP A 46 -2.78 12.46 7.34
N THR A 47 -3.69 12.24 8.29
CA THR A 47 -4.95 11.48 8.10
C THR A 47 -6.16 12.40 7.91
N SER A 48 -5.95 13.72 7.80
CA SER A 48 -7.04 14.69 7.63
C SER A 48 -7.97 14.42 6.43
N PRO A 49 -7.52 13.86 5.28
CA PRO A 49 -8.42 13.54 4.18
C PRO A 49 -9.61 12.64 4.57
N PHE A 50 -9.39 11.63 5.43
CA PHE A 50 -10.44 10.69 5.87
C PHE A 50 -11.53 11.36 6.72
N HIS A 51 -11.17 12.43 7.44
CA HIS A 51 -12.10 13.22 8.22
C HIS A 51 -12.79 14.29 7.36
N ASP A 52 -12.05 14.95 6.48
CA ASP A 52 -12.50 16.12 5.74
C ASP A 52 -13.36 15.77 4.52
N PHE A 53 -12.82 15.04 3.53
CA PHE A 53 -13.44 14.93 2.21
C PHE A 53 -13.45 13.52 1.61
N TYR A 54 -12.57 12.62 2.05
CA TYR A 54 -12.48 11.26 1.53
C TYR A 54 -13.34 10.30 2.37
N LYS A 55 -14.35 9.67 1.73
CA LYS A 55 -15.36 8.83 2.43
C LYS A 55 -15.41 7.37 1.98
N LEU A 56 -14.65 6.99 0.94
CA LEU A 56 -14.70 5.64 0.37
C LEU A 56 -13.99 4.59 1.25
N HIS A 57 -12.88 4.96 1.88
CA HIS A 57 -12.16 4.10 2.82
C HIS A 57 -11.80 4.86 4.09
N LYS A 58 -11.43 4.11 5.13
CA LYS A 58 -10.97 4.62 6.42
C LYS A 58 -9.46 4.44 6.56
N TYR A 59 -8.85 5.18 7.48
CA TYR A 59 -7.49 4.90 7.93
C TYR A 59 -7.42 3.47 8.50
N SER A 60 -6.44 2.69 8.04
CA SER A 60 -6.31 1.25 8.36
C SER A 60 -4.91 0.87 8.87
N LEU A 61 -3.95 1.79 8.92
CA LEU A 61 -2.58 1.47 9.36
C LEU A 61 -2.45 1.26 10.89
N GLN A 62 -3.50 1.53 11.68
CA GLN A 62 -3.52 1.26 13.12
C GLN A 62 -3.32 -0.22 13.50
N HIS A 63 -3.50 -1.13 12.55
CA HIS A 63 -3.36 -2.57 12.76
C HIS A 63 -1.92 -3.07 12.59
N PHE A 64 -0.98 -2.21 12.21
CA PHE A 64 0.42 -2.56 11.90
C PHE A 64 1.38 -2.01 12.96
N ASP A 65 2.57 -2.62 13.07
CA ASP A 65 3.65 -2.18 13.99
C ASP A 65 4.43 -0.96 13.45
N ILE A 66 3.71 0.05 12.99
CA ILE A 66 4.32 1.23 12.38
C ILE A 66 4.88 2.19 13.44
N SER A 67 6.04 2.78 13.15
CA SER A 67 6.69 3.74 14.06
C SER A 67 6.20 5.18 13.87
N ALA A 68 5.44 5.46 12.81
CA ALA A 68 5.05 6.82 12.45
C ALA A 68 3.99 7.39 13.41
N LYS A 69 4.08 8.70 13.65
CA LYS A 69 3.06 9.41 14.45
C LYS A 69 1.94 9.92 13.55
N ILE A 70 0.70 9.84 14.04
CA ILE A 70 -0.47 10.43 13.37
C ILE A 70 -0.68 11.85 13.89
N VAL A 71 -1.01 12.78 12.99
CA VAL A 71 -1.30 14.17 13.36
C VAL A 71 -2.63 14.65 12.79
N ASP A 72 -3.19 15.66 13.44
CA ASP A 72 -4.43 16.30 13.02
C ASP A 72 -4.19 17.46 12.03
N LYS A 73 -5.29 17.92 11.42
CA LYS A 73 -5.31 19.03 10.47
C LYS A 73 -4.75 20.33 11.06
N ALA A 74 -4.96 20.59 12.35
CA ALA A 74 -4.51 21.82 13.00
C ALA A 74 -2.98 21.86 13.09
N MET A 75 -2.34 20.73 13.38
CA MET A 75 -0.89 20.58 13.34
C MET A 75 -0.34 20.73 11.91
N ILE A 76 -1.00 20.14 10.91
CA ILE A 76 -0.60 20.31 9.50
C ILE A 76 -0.65 21.76 9.05
N GLN A 77 -1.72 22.50 9.39
CA GLN A 77 -1.82 23.93 9.09
C GLN A 77 -0.70 24.74 9.75
N LYS A 78 -0.38 24.43 11.01
CA LYS A 78 0.75 25.05 11.72
C LYS A 78 2.09 24.74 11.05
N ALA A 79 2.33 23.51 10.61
CA ALA A 79 3.54 23.13 9.89
C ALA A 79 3.63 23.82 8.51
N LYS A 80 2.54 23.85 7.73
CA LYS A 80 2.48 24.53 6.42
C LYS A 80 2.71 26.04 6.54
N SER A 81 2.23 26.66 7.62
CA SER A 81 2.42 28.10 7.88
C SER A 81 3.85 28.48 8.31
N TYR A 82 4.76 27.52 8.48
CA TYR A 82 6.16 27.82 8.77
C TYR A 82 6.86 28.42 7.52
N PRO A 83 7.68 29.48 7.67
CA PRO A 83 8.06 30.18 8.89
C PRO A 83 7.24 31.45 9.17
N HIS A 84 6.10 31.66 8.50
CA HIS A 84 5.26 32.85 8.67
C HIS A 84 4.76 33.05 10.12
N ASN A 85 4.75 31.98 10.92
CA ASN A 85 4.40 32.00 12.35
C ASN A 85 5.58 32.20 13.31
N LEU A 86 6.78 32.52 12.82
CA LEU A 86 7.93 32.93 13.65
C LEU A 86 7.97 34.46 13.82
N SER A 87 8.38 34.91 15.00
CA SER A 87 8.60 36.33 15.30
C SER A 87 9.84 36.86 14.56
N GLY A 88 9.95 38.18 14.39
CA GLY A 88 10.93 38.82 13.51
C GLY A 88 12.39 38.37 13.71
N MET A 89 12.86 38.27 14.96
CA MET A 89 14.24 37.85 15.26
C MET A 89 14.44 36.34 15.07
N ASP A 90 13.51 35.50 15.52
CA ASP A 90 13.58 34.04 15.36
C ASP A 90 13.57 33.63 13.89
N ARG A 91 12.70 34.25 13.10
CA ARG A 91 12.57 34.02 11.66
C ARG A 91 13.85 34.37 10.92
N VAL A 92 14.43 35.54 11.22
CA VAL A 92 15.67 36.00 10.59
C VAL A 92 16.85 35.12 10.99
N LEU A 93 16.91 34.69 12.25
CA LEU A 93 17.95 33.81 12.77
C LEU A 93 17.88 32.43 12.10
N GLU A 94 16.69 31.81 12.02
CA GLU A 94 16.53 30.49 11.43
C GLU A 94 16.80 30.50 9.92
N TYR A 95 16.39 31.55 9.19
CA TYR A 95 16.75 31.72 7.79
C TYR A 95 18.24 31.97 7.54
N ARG A 96 18.89 32.81 8.36
CA ARG A 96 20.30 33.16 8.17
C ARG A 96 21.26 32.06 8.64
N ILE A 97 20.89 31.28 9.65
CA ILE A 97 21.75 30.25 10.24
C ILE A 97 21.48 28.86 9.65
N LEU A 98 20.21 28.48 9.47
CA LEU A 98 19.85 27.12 9.04
C LEU A 98 19.38 27.06 7.58
N GLY A 99 18.82 28.14 7.04
CA GLY A 99 18.39 28.22 5.64
C GLY A 99 17.25 27.26 5.25
N LYS A 100 16.56 26.66 6.23
CA LYS A 100 15.57 25.60 6.03
C LYS A 100 14.17 26.15 5.73
N LYS A 101 13.58 25.72 4.61
CA LYS A 101 12.20 25.99 4.21
C LYS A 101 11.38 24.69 4.17
N ASN A 102 10.06 24.81 4.07
CA ASN A 102 9.21 23.68 3.72
C ASN A 102 9.43 23.28 2.25
N ILE A 103 9.29 22.00 1.95
CA ILE A 103 9.37 21.45 0.60
C ILE A 103 8.13 20.58 0.37
N ASP A 104 7.48 20.78 -0.78
CA ASP A 104 6.35 19.97 -1.23
C ASP A 104 6.81 19.02 -2.35
N ILE A 105 6.51 17.74 -2.20
CA ILE A 105 6.81 16.68 -3.16
C ILE A 105 5.49 16.05 -3.58
N ASN A 106 5.14 16.22 -4.85
CA ASN A 106 3.91 15.70 -5.44
C ASN A 106 4.26 14.62 -6.48
N GLU A 107 3.57 13.49 -6.44
CA GLU A 107 3.72 12.44 -7.44
C GLU A 107 3.27 12.96 -8.82
N LYS A 108 4.18 12.92 -9.80
CA LYS A 108 3.92 13.40 -11.17
C LYS A 108 3.25 12.33 -12.03
N ALA A 109 3.57 11.06 -11.80
CA ALA A 109 3.10 9.88 -12.52
C ALA A 109 3.31 8.61 -11.67
N PHE A 110 2.78 7.47 -12.09
CA PHE A 110 2.89 6.20 -11.36
C PHE A 110 4.19 5.44 -11.65
N ASN A 111 5.10 5.99 -12.46
CA ASN A 111 6.43 5.46 -12.65
C ASN A 111 7.41 6.04 -11.63
N PHE A 112 8.58 5.42 -11.53
CA PHE A 112 9.62 5.87 -10.62
C PHE A 112 10.18 7.25 -11.04
N ASP A 113 10.17 8.20 -10.11
CA ASP A 113 10.82 9.50 -10.20
C ASP A 113 12.03 9.52 -9.26
N GLN A 114 13.22 9.34 -9.84
CA GLN A 114 14.47 9.32 -9.08
C GLN A 114 14.73 10.65 -8.36
N ASP A 115 14.26 11.78 -8.90
CA ASP A 115 14.50 13.10 -8.31
C ASP A 115 13.64 13.33 -7.04
N ALA A 116 12.61 12.51 -6.82
CA ALA A 116 11.81 12.54 -5.61
C ALA A 116 12.55 11.96 -4.39
N ILE A 117 13.54 11.07 -4.60
CA ILE A 117 14.36 10.49 -3.52
C ILE A 117 15.70 11.22 -3.46
N GLN A 118 15.78 12.22 -2.59
CA GLN A 118 17.04 12.89 -2.30
C GLN A 118 17.05 13.48 -0.89
N LYS A 119 18.24 13.92 -0.46
CA LYS A 119 18.38 14.70 0.75
C LYS A 119 17.96 16.13 0.50
N TYR A 120 17.12 16.65 1.38
CA TYR A 120 16.60 17.99 1.33
C TYR A 120 17.07 18.79 2.53
N ASN A 121 17.54 20.02 2.30
CA ASN A 121 17.74 20.99 3.38
C ASN A 121 16.40 21.64 3.77
N ALA A 122 15.49 20.84 4.31
CA ALA A 122 14.12 21.26 4.62
C ALA A 122 13.88 21.38 6.13
N LYS A 123 12.90 22.21 6.49
CA LYS A 123 12.27 22.21 7.82
C LYS A 123 11.28 21.05 7.89
N HIS A 124 10.32 21.04 6.98
CA HIS A 124 9.37 19.96 6.79
C HIS A 124 9.32 19.56 5.31
N ILE A 125 9.11 18.28 5.04
CA ILE A 125 8.87 17.74 3.71
C ILE A 125 7.42 17.26 3.68
N PHE A 126 6.59 17.80 2.79
CA PHE A 126 5.21 17.37 2.59
C PHE A 126 5.16 16.49 1.35
N ILE A 127 4.54 15.33 1.49
CA ILE A 127 4.45 14.32 0.42
C ILE A 127 2.98 14.06 0.12
N GLU A 128 2.59 14.26 -1.14
CA GLU A 128 1.26 13.97 -1.66
C GLU A 128 1.38 13.10 -2.93
N GLY A 129 0.58 12.03 -3.03
CA GLY A 129 0.66 11.06 -4.12
C GLY A 129 0.34 9.64 -3.65
N TYR A 130 0.35 8.67 -4.57
CA TYR A 130 0.14 7.26 -4.27
C TYR A 130 1.44 6.45 -4.22
N TRP A 131 2.48 6.84 -4.95
CA TRP A 131 3.84 6.28 -4.88
C TRP A 131 3.88 4.76 -5.14
N GLN A 132 3.10 4.30 -6.13
CA GLN A 132 2.81 2.87 -6.36
C GLN A 132 3.93 2.11 -7.10
N THR A 133 5.17 2.18 -6.63
CA THR A 133 6.26 1.34 -7.17
C THR A 133 7.24 0.94 -6.07
N GLU A 134 7.66 -0.32 -6.06
CA GLU A 134 8.65 -0.82 -5.10
C GLU A 134 10.01 -0.12 -5.23
N LYS A 135 10.31 0.47 -6.40
CA LYS A 135 11.57 1.19 -6.61
C LYS A 135 11.79 2.31 -5.60
N TYR A 136 10.71 2.84 -5.01
CA TYR A 136 10.79 3.82 -3.94
C TYR A 136 11.24 3.25 -2.59
N PHE A 137 11.30 1.93 -2.39
CA PHE A 137 11.60 1.31 -1.09
C PHE A 137 12.25 -0.09 -1.16
N ASP A 138 12.68 -0.55 -2.34
CA ASP A 138 13.33 -1.86 -2.53
C ASP A 138 14.83 -1.87 -2.16
N SER A 139 15.38 -0.74 -1.71
CA SER A 139 16.70 -0.74 -1.09
C SER A 139 16.68 -1.64 0.16
N HIS A 140 17.68 -2.51 0.31
CA HIS A 140 17.69 -3.55 1.34
C HIS A 140 17.39 -3.01 2.74
N ASN A 141 17.96 -1.85 3.09
CA ASN A 141 17.73 -1.22 4.39
C ASN A 141 16.29 -0.76 4.63
N ILE A 142 15.59 -0.25 3.60
CA ILE A 142 14.19 0.18 3.75
C ILE A 142 13.26 -1.02 3.71
N LYS A 143 13.53 -2.00 2.84
CA LYS A 143 12.74 -3.22 2.73
C LYS A 143 12.65 -3.99 4.06
N GLU A 144 13.78 -4.18 4.74
CA GLU A 144 13.82 -4.84 6.05
C GLU A 144 13.04 -4.08 7.12
N ILE A 145 13.12 -2.75 7.11
CA ILE A 145 12.33 -1.89 8.01
C ILE A 145 10.84 -2.10 7.73
N LEU A 146 10.42 -2.09 6.47
CA LEU A 146 9.02 -2.27 6.10
C LEU A 146 8.49 -3.66 6.43
N TYR A 147 9.29 -4.72 6.23
CA TYR A 147 8.88 -6.07 6.65
C TYR A 147 8.65 -6.19 8.15
N LYS A 148 9.40 -5.43 8.96
CA LYS A 148 9.17 -5.35 10.40
C LYS A 148 7.95 -4.49 10.76
N GLU A 149 7.84 -3.30 10.19
CA GLU A 149 6.78 -2.35 10.55
C GLU A 149 5.41 -2.74 9.98
N PHE A 150 5.37 -3.50 8.88
CA PHE A 150 4.14 -4.02 8.30
C PHE A 150 3.72 -5.38 8.87
N GLN A 151 4.30 -5.79 10.00
CA GLN A 151 3.72 -6.87 10.80
C GLN A 151 2.39 -6.41 11.40
N ILE A 152 1.35 -7.23 11.26
CA ILE A 152 0.03 -6.92 11.78
C ILE A 152 0.00 -7.29 13.27
N THR A 153 -0.29 -6.31 14.11
CA THR A 153 -0.27 -6.42 15.58
C THR A 153 -1.62 -6.77 16.18
N THR A 154 -2.69 -6.58 15.41
CA THR A 154 -4.04 -6.96 15.85
C THR A 154 -4.12 -8.49 15.93
N PRO A 155 -4.55 -9.08 17.07
CA PRO A 155 -4.63 -10.53 17.20
C PRO A 155 -5.60 -11.14 16.20
N GLN A 156 -5.22 -12.28 15.61
CA GLN A 156 -6.07 -13.00 14.67
C GLN A 156 -7.35 -13.51 15.34
N GLU A 157 -8.48 -13.37 14.65
CA GLU A 157 -9.74 -14.00 15.05
C GLU A 157 -9.75 -15.50 14.73
N GLU A 158 -10.64 -16.26 15.38
CA GLU A 158 -10.66 -17.72 15.26
C GLU A 158 -10.95 -18.20 13.83
N LYS A 159 -11.83 -17.51 13.10
CA LYS A 159 -12.14 -17.85 11.71
C LYS A 159 -10.89 -17.72 10.82
N ASP A 160 -10.14 -16.64 10.98
CA ASP A 160 -8.90 -16.41 10.23
C ASP A 160 -7.80 -17.39 10.61
N LYS A 161 -7.67 -17.77 11.89
CA LYS A 161 -6.73 -18.83 12.31
C LYS A 161 -7.00 -20.15 11.60
N VAL A 162 -8.27 -20.54 11.47
CA VAL A 162 -8.66 -21.75 10.75
C VAL A 162 -8.26 -21.65 9.27
N ILE A 163 -8.36 -20.47 8.65
CA ILE A 163 -7.89 -20.27 7.27
C ILE A 163 -6.36 -20.33 7.21
N SER A 164 -5.64 -19.66 8.12
CA SER A 164 -4.17 -19.75 8.22
C SER A 164 -3.68 -21.19 8.41
N GLU A 165 -4.39 -22.02 9.18
CA GLU A 165 -4.08 -23.45 9.30
C GLU A 165 -4.24 -24.21 7.98
N LYS A 166 -5.29 -23.92 7.20
CA LYS A 166 -5.46 -24.51 5.86
C LYS A 166 -4.36 -24.04 4.90
N ILE A 167 -3.99 -22.76 4.96
CA ILE A 167 -2.90 -22.19 4.16
C ILE A 167 -1.59 -22.92 4.47
N ARG A 168 -1.22 -23.05 5.76
CA ARG A 168 0.02 -23.74 6.17
C ARG A 168 0.10 -25.21 5.78
N ASN A 169 -1.05 -25.88 5.65
CA ASN A 169 -1.12 -27.32 5.35
C ASN A 169 -1.40 -27.61 3.86
N SER A 170 -1.22 -26.64 2.97
CA SER A 170 -1.43 -26.81 1.53
C SER A 170 -0.38 -26.05 0.72
N ASN A 171 -0.31 -26.33 -0.58
CA ASN A 171 0.37 -25.44 -1.53
C ASN A 171 -0.60 -24.30 -1.88
N ALA A 172 -0.66 -23.31 -0.98
CA ALA A 172 -1.66 -22.26 -0.97
C ALA A 172 -1.33 -21.14 -1.95
N ILE A 173 -2.32 -20.74 -2.75
CA ILE A 173 -2.22 -19.60 -3.67
C ILE A 173 -3.34 -18.62 -3.36
N SER A 174 -2.99 -17.39 -2.99
CA SER A 174 -4.01 -16.34 -2.89
C SER A 174 -4.46 -15.95 -4.30
N LEU A 175 -5.76 -15.89 -4.56
CA LEU A 175 -6.32 -15.35 -5.79
C LEU A 175 -7.26 -14.21 -5.43
N HIS A 176 -6.86 -12.98 -5.77
CA HIS A 176 -7.67 -11.81 -5.47
C HIS A 176 -8.48 -11.37 -6.69
N ILE A 177 -9.80 -11.34 -6.55
CA ILE A 177 -10.73 -10.80 -7.54
C ILE A 177 -11.18 -9.41 -7.09
N ARG A 178 -11.02 -8.40 -7.95
CA ARG A 178 -11.53 -7.06 -7.67
C ARG A 178 -12.74 -6.75 -8.56
N ARG A 179 -13.85 -6.39 -7.92
CA ARG A 179 -15.16 -6.17 -8.52
C ARG A 179 -15.84 -4.87 -8.12
N ALA A 180 -15.56 -4.29 -6.96
CA ALA A 180 -16.36 -3.21 -6.36
C ALA A 180 -16.61 -1.98 -7.27
N ASP A 181 -15.81 -1.83 -8.31
CA ASP A 181 -15.89 -0.73 -9.26
C ASP A 181 -16.87 -0.96 -10.44
N TYR A 182 -17.58 -2.09 -10.53
CA TYR A 182 -18.55 -2.39 -11.62
C TYR A 182 -19.71 -1.40 -11.74
N ALA A 183 -20.12 -0.73 -10.65
CA ALA A 183 -21.22 0.23 -10.66
C ALA A 183 -20.80 1.65 -11.11
N ASN A 184 -19.49 1.94 -11.15
CA ASN A 184 -18.97 3.24 -11.58
C ASN A 184 -18.21 3.11 -12.90
N PRO A 185 -18.82 3.49 -14.04
CA PRO A 185 -18.19 3.43 -15.35
C PRO A 185 -16.84 4.16 -15.42
N ASP A 186 -16.65 5.20 -14.59
CA ASP A 186 -15.42 6.00 -14.61
C ASP A 186 -14.26 5.26 -13.94
N THR A 187 -14.51 4.46 -12.91
CA THR A 187 -13.46 3.64 -12.29
C THR A 187 -13.03 2.48 -13.20
N VAL A 188 -13.99 1.86 -13.92
CA VAL A 188 -13.70 0.82 -14.93
C VAL A 188 -12.87 1.38 -16.08
N LYS A 189 -13.16 2.60 -16.55
CA LYS A 189 -12.38 3.29 -17.59
C LYS A 189 -10.94 3.59 -17.17
N VAL A 190 -10.70 3.86 -15.88
CA VAL A 190 -9.37 4.22 -15.38
C VAL A 190 -8.55 2.98 -15.02
N HIS A 191 -9.07 2.07 -14.22
CA HIS A 191 -8.31 0.92 -13.72
C HIS A 191 -8.31 -0.26 -14.67
N GLY A 192 -9.34 -0.41 -15.51
CA GLY A 192 -9.54 -1.65 -16.27
C GLY A 192 -9.96 -2.81 -15.37
N MET A 193 -10.07 -4.00 -15.95
CA MET A 193 -10.58 -5.17 -15.25
C MET A 193 -9.89 -6.42 -15.75
N CYS A 194 -9.68 -7.35 -14.83
CA CYS A 194 -9.23 -8.70 -15.16
C CYS A 194 -10.46 -9.56 -15.49
N SER A 195 -10.50 -10.15 -16.68
CA SER A 195 -11.57 -11.07 -17.09
C SER A 195 -11.47 -12.41 -16.36
N LEU A 196 -12.50 -13.25 -16.49
CA LEU A 196 -12.40 -14.66 -16.09
C LEU A 196 -11.29 -15.40 -16.84
N GLU A 197 -11.05 -15.05 -18.10
CA GLU A 197 -9.97 -15.61 -18.92
C GLU A 197 -8.59 -15.26 -18.33
N TYR A 198 -8.39 -14.04 -17.83
CA TYR A 198 -7.17 -13.70 -17.07
C TYR A 198 -6.95 -14.66 -15.89
N TYR A 199 -7.98 -14.88 -15.06
CA TYR A 199 -7.85 -15.74 -13.89
C TYR A 199 -7.62 -17.21 -14.28
N GLN A 200 -8.27 -17.69 -15.34
CA GLN A 200 -8.05 -19.04 -15.87
C GLN A 200 -6.59 -19.21 -16.34
N ASN A 201 -6.09 -18.28 -17.16
CA ASN A 201 -4.70 -18.30 -17.64
C ASN A 201 -3.69 -18.19 -16.48
N ALA A 202 -3.97 -17.36 -15.47
CA ALA A 202 -3.13 -17.22 -14.28
C ALA A 202 -3.09 -18.49 -13.42
N VAL A 203 -4.24 -19.16 -13.27
CA VAL A 203 -4.34 -20.44 -12.56
C VAL A 203 -3.55 -21.52 -13.30
N GLU A 204 -3.69 -21.63 -14.61
CA GLU A 204 -2.92 -22.57 -15.43
C GLU A 204 -1.41 -22.33 -15.32
N GLU A 205 -0.99 -21.07 -15.40
CA GLU A 205 0.43 -20.68 -15.32
C GLU A 205 1.07 -21.07 -13.98
N VAL A 206 0.36 -20.89 -12.86
CA VAL A 206 0.86 -21.29 -11.53
C VAL A 206 0.75 -22.79 -11.31
N ALA A 207 -0.37 -23.40 -11.70
CA ALA A 207 -0.59 -24.85 -11.52
C ALA A 207 0.35 -25.71 -12.37
N SER A 208 0.93 -25.17 -13.45
CA SER A 208 2.00 -25.83 -14.20
C SER A 208 3.32 -25.97 -13.41
N LYS A 209 3.49 -25.20 -12.32
CA LYS A 209 4.72 -25.11 -11.51
C LYS A 209 4.53 -25.54 -10.06
N VAL A 210 3.29 -25.71 -9.63
CA VAL A 210 2.92 -26.01 -8.23
C VAL A 210 2.10 -27.29 -8.20
N GLU A 211 2.58 -28.28 -7.48
CA GLU A 211 1.88 -29.56 -7.31
C GLU A 211 0.68 -29.40 -6.37
N ASN A 212 -0.47 -30.00 -6.69
CA ASN A 212 -1.67 -30.00 -5.84
C ASN A 212 -2.06 -28.60 -5.27
N PRO A 213 -2.21 -27.57 -6.11
CA PRO A 213 -2.47 -26.21 -5.65
C PRO A 213 -3.85 -26.09 -4.98
N THR A 214 -3.93 -25.28 -3.92
CA THR A 214 -5.20 -24.88 -3.30
C THR A 214 -5.37 -23.37 -3.39
N PHE A 215 -6.47 -22.91 -3.97
CA PHE A 215 -6.73 -21.49 -4.20
C PHE A 215 -7.56 -20.89 -3.06
N PHE A 216 -7.01 -19.88 -2.41
CA PHE A 216 -7.71 -19.06 -1.41
C PHE A 216 -8.18 -17.78 -2.09
N VAL A 217 -9.48 -17.67 -2.31
CA VAL A 217 -10.08 -16.59 -3.12
C VAL A 217 -10.56 -15.47 -2.22
N PHE A 218 -10.03 -14.27 -2.46
CA PHE A 218 -10.39 -13.03 -1.79
C PHE A 218 -11.10 -12.13 -2.79
N SER A 219 -12.20 -11.49 -2.40
CA SER A 219 -12.97 -10.62 -3.28
C SER A 219 -13.75 -9.58 -2.50
N ASP A 220 -13.90 -8.40 -3.07
CA ASP A 220 -14.87 -7.39 -2.63
C ASP A 220 -16.32 -7.73 -3.04
N ASP A 221 -16.50 -8.77 -3.86
CA ASP A 221 -17.78 -9.41 -4.22
C ASP A 221 -17.57 -10.94 -4.23
N ILE A 222 -17.61 -11.55 -3.04
CA ILE A 222 -17.32 -12.97 -2.86
C ILE A 222 -18.42 -13.87 -3.44
N GLU A 223 -19.68 -13.43 -3.37
CA GLU A 223 -20.83 -14.16 -3.91
C GLU A 223 -20.70 -14.32 -5.43
N TRP A 224 -20.29 -13.26 -6.14
CA TRP A 224 -20.02 -13.39 -7.56
C TRP A 224 -18.85 -14.34 -7.86
N ALA A 225 -17.78 -14.27 -7.06
CA ALA A 225 -16.62 -15.16 -7.25
C ALA A 225 -17.03 -16.63 -7.12
N GLU A 226 -17.84 -16.99 -6.11
CA GLU A 226 -18.38 -18.35 -5.93
C GLU A 226 -19.22 -18.82 -7.13
N GLN A 227 -20.03 -17.92 -7.68
CA GLN A 227 -20.91 -18.23 -8.80
C GLN A 227 -20.14 -18.40 -10.12
N ASN A 228 -19.09 -17.60 -10.36
CA ASN A 228 -18.48 -17.44 -11.68
C ASN A 228 -17.09 -18.06 -11.81
N LEU A 229 -16.29 -18.10 -10.75
CA LEU A 229 -14.96 -18.70 -10.78
C LEU A 229 -15.08 -20.22 -10.65
N LYS A 230 -14.82 -20.93 -11.75
CA LYS A 230 -14.80 -22.39 -11.80
C LYS A 230 -13.39 -22.85 -12.16
N LEU A 231 -12.73 -23.52 -11.21
CA LEU A 231 -11.38 -24.07 -11.38
C LEU A 231 -11.40 -25.59 -11.18
N PRO A 232 -10.53 -26.35 -11.87
CA PRO A 232 -10.39 -27.79 -11.66
C PRO A 232 -9.55 -28.14 -10.41
N TYR A 233 -9.43 -27.21 -9.46
CA TYR A 233 -8.59 -27.31 -8.25
C TYR A 233 -9.41 -27.00 -7.00
N PRO A 234 -8.96 -27.43 -5.80
CA PRO A 234 -9.57 -27.02 -4.55
C PRO A 234 -9.61 -25.50 -4.39
N ILE A 235 -10.78 -24.97 -4.01
CA ILE A 235 -11.02 -23.55 -3.77
C ILE A 235 -11.54 -23.36 -2.35
N VAL A 236 -11.01 -22.36 -1.66
CA VAL A 236 -11.51 -21.84 -0.39
C VAL A 236 -11.86 -20.37 -0.59
N PHE A 237 -13.15 -20.02 -0.51
CA PHE A 237 -13.59 -18.64 -0.57
C PHE A 237 -13.46 -17.98 0.81
N VAL A 238 -12.76 -16.84 0.86
CA VAL A 238 -12.54 -16.05 2.07
C VAL A 238 -13.41 -14.79 1.95
N GLY A 239 -14.60 -14.86 2.55
CA GLY A 239 -15.61 -13.80 2.45
C GLY A 239 -16.15 -13.30 3.80
N HIS A 240 -15.50 -13.68 4.91
CA HIS A 240 -15.98 -13.33 6.25
C HIS A 240 -15.39 -12.03 6.79
N ASN A 241 -14.39 -11.45 6.11
CA ASN A 241 -13.78 -10.17 6.46
C ASN A 241 -14.42 -9.05 5.64
N ASP A 242 -14.77 -7.95 6.30
CA ASP A 242 -15.30 -6.75 5.67
C ASP A 242 -14.20 -5.69 5.47
N ALA A 243 -14.59 -4.51 4.98
CA ALA A 243 -13.67 -3.41 4.76
C ALA A 243 -12.95 -2.93 6.03
N ASP A 244 -13.52 -3.13 7.22
CA ASP A 244 -12.91 -2.78 8.51
C ASP A 244 -11.90 -3.84 8.97
N LYS A 245 -11.95 -5.05 8.40
CA LYS A 245 -11.03 -6.18 8.64
C LYS A 245 -10.11 -6.51 7.45
N ASN A 246 -9.95 -5.57 6.51
CA ASN A 246 -9.10 -5.75 5.34
C ASN A 246 -7.63 -6.12 5.66
N TYR A 247 -7.14 -5.83 6.86
CA TYR A 247 -5.80 -6.23 7.32
C TYR A 247 -5.70 -7.75 7.52
N GLU A 248 -6.77 -8.44 7.90
CA GLU A 248 -6.76 -9.91 8.02
C GLU A 248 -6.69 -10.57 6.65
N ASP A 249 -7.43 -10.08 5.66
CA ASP A 249 -7.29 -10.57 4.28
C ASP A 249 -5.87 -10.37 3.76
N LEU A 250 -5.28 -9.20 4.03
CA LEU A 250 -3.89 -8.93 3.66
C LEU A 250 -2.92 -9.90 4.36
N ARG A 251 -3.15 -10.23 5.63
CA ARG A 251 -2.38 -11.22 6.39
C ARG A 251 -2.45 -12.57 5.70
N LEU A 252 -3.66 -13.09 5.47
CA LEU A 252 -3.89 -14.40 4.87
C LEU A 252 -3.28 -14.48 3.47
N MET A 253 -3.42 -13.43 2.66
CA MET A 253 -2.76 -13.37 1.34
C MET A 253 -1.23 -13.43 1.43
N SER A 254 -0.63 -12.79 2.43
CA SER A 254 0.83 -12.81 2.65
C SER A 254 1.35 -14.14 3.20
N GLU A 255 0.49 -14.94 3.85
CA GLU A 255 0.82 -16.28 4.37
C GLU A 255 0.81 -17.37 3.29
N CYS A 256 0.13 -17.15 2.16
CA CYS A 256 0.11 -18.09 1.04
C CYS A 256 1.51 -18.33 0.44
N ASN A 257 1.71 -19.47 -0.23
CA ASN A 257 2.99 -19.78 -0.88
C ASN A 257 3.20 -18.96 -2.17
N HIS A 258 2.13 -18.69 -2.92
CA HIS A 258 2.13 -17.95 -4.18
C HIS A 258 0.93 -16.99 -4.26
N ASN A 259 0.93 -16.06 -5.23
CA ASN A 259 -0.12 -15.05 -5.34
C ASN A 259 -0.54 -14.80 -6.80
N ILE A 260 -1.84 -14.72 -7.04
CA ILE A 260 -2.47 -14.19 -8.26
C ILE A 260 -3.20 -12.91 -7.84
N ILE A 261 -2.80 -11.78 -8.40
CA ILE A 261 -3.31 -10.46 -8.00
C ILE A 261 -4.23 -9.86 -9.05
N ALA A 262 -5.09 -8.92 -8.64
CA ALA A 262 -5.77 -8.03 -9.57
C ALA A 262 -4.96 -6.75 -9.79
N ASN A 263 -5.45 -5.85 -10.64
CA ASN A 263 -5.04 -4.46 -10.77
C ASN A 263 -5.46 -3.64 -9.53
N SER A 264 -4.93 -4.04 -8.37
CA SER A 264 -5.30 -3.56 -7.04
C SER A 264 -4.07 -3.45 -6.18
N SER A 265 -3.81 -2.25 -5.64
CA SER A 265 -2.73 -2.04 -4.68
C SER A 265 -2.87 -2.90 -3.43
N PHE A 266 -4.10 -3.31 -3.08
CA PHE A 266 -4.34 -4.22 -1.97
C PHE A 266 -3.72 -5.60 -2.21
N SER A 267 -4.04 -6.25 -3.33
CA SER A 267 -3.46 -7.55 -3.67
C SER A 267 -1.98 -7.48 -4.02
N TRP A 268 -1.51 -6.33 -4.53
CA TRP A 268 -0.09 -6.05 -4.70
C TRP A 268 0.67 -6.17 -3.38
N TRP A 269 0.17 -5.54 -2.31
CA TRP A 269 0.80 -5.62 -0.99
C TRP A 269 0.72 -7.02 -0.39
N GLY A 270 -0.38 -7.76 -0.61
CA GLY A 270 -0.48 -9.16 -0.20
C GLY A 270 0.64 -10.02 -0.81
N ALA A 271 0.94 -9.81 -2.10
CA ALA A 271 2.04 -10.51 -2.78
C ALA A 271 3.44 -9.98 -2.41
N TRP A 272 3.59 -8.68 -2.17
CA TRP A 272 4.88 -8.10 -1.79
C TRP A 272 5.29 -8.53 -0.38
N LEU A 273 4.35 -8.55 0.57
CA LEU A 273 4.55 -8.99 1.96
C LEU A 273 4.72 -10.50 2.12
N ASN A 274 4.36 -11.29 1.11
CA ASN A 274 4.69 -12.70 1.09
C ASN A 274 6.21 -12.88 1.07
N GLN A 275 6.79 -13.41 2.13
CA GLN A 275 8.24 -13.57 2.25
C GLN A 275 8.75 -14.94 1.75
N ASN A 276 7.90 -15.78 1.18
CA ASN A 276 8.34 -17.04 0.59
C ASN A 276 9.35 -16.77 -0.56
N PRO A 277 10.62 -17.22 -0.45
CA PRO A 277 11.63 -16.95 -1.47
C PRO A 277 11.35 -17.66 -2.80
N SER A 278 10.50 -18.71 -2.77
CA SER A 278 10.05 -19.45 -3.96
C SER A 278 8.68 -19.00 -4.46
N LYS A 279 8.16 -17.86 -3.98
CA LYS A 279 6.85 -17.36 -4.42
C LYS A 279 6.82 -17.11 -5.92
N ILE A 280 5.66 -17.39 -6.49
CA ILE A 280 5.31 -17.04 -7.86
C ILE A 280 4.22 -15.99 -7.72
N VAL A 281 4.40 -14.85 -8.37
CA VAL A 281 3.40 -13.79 -8.39
C VAL A 281 2.96 -13.57 -9.83
N ILE A 282 1.67 -13.79 -10.08
CA ILE A 282 1.03 -13.47 -11.35
C ILE A 282 0.28 -12.16 -11.21
N ALA A 283 0.53 -11.22 -12.12
CA ALA A 283 -0.09 -9.91 -12.17
C ALA A 283 -0.73 -9.65 -13.54
N PRO A 284 -1.76 -8.79 -13.63
CA PRO A 284 -2.28 -8.34 -14.92
C PRO A 284 -1.23 -7.53 -15.67
N GLN A 285 -1.14 -7.70 -16.98
CA GLN A 285 -0.18 -6.99 -17.82
C GLN A 285 -0.43 -5.47 -17.83
N SER A 286 -1.70 -5.08 -17.83
CA SER A 286 -2.13 -3.68 -17.79
C SER A 286 -2.63 -3.33 -16.39
N TRP A 287 -1.98 -2.35 -15.76
CA TRP A 287 -2.36 -1.88 -14.42
C TRP A 287 -3.50 -0.85 -14.45
N PHE A 288 -3.52 -0.01 -15.48
CA PHE A 288 -4.59 0.95 -15.77
C PHE A 288 -5.11 0.71 -17.19
N ALA A 289 -6.40 0.97 -17.42
CA ALA A 289 -7.01 0.91 -18.76
C ALA A 289 -6.64 2.13 -19.61
N THR A 290 -6.31 3.27 -19.00
CA THR A 290 -5.82 4.46 -19.68
C THR A 290 -4.33 4.38 -19.99
N THR A 291 -3.91 4.97 -21.10
CA THR A 291 -2.50 5.18 -21.47
C THR A 291 -1.97 6.57 -21.09
N GLU A 292 -2.81 7.43 -20.52
CA GLU A 292 -2.46 8.83 -20.20
C GLU A 292 -1.45 8.97 -19.06
N ARG A 293 -1.28 7.93 -18.24
CA ARG A 293 -0.30 7.90 -17.15
C ARG A 293 0.69 6.78 -17.36
N ASN A 294 1.97 7.06 -17.13
CA ASN A 294 3.00 6.03 -17.13
C ASN A 294 2.94 5.25 -15.81
N TYR A 295 2.83 3.93 -15.91
CA TYR A 295 2.75 2.99 -14.78
C TYR A 295 3.69 1.78 -14.94
N ASN A 296 4.71 1.90 -15.79
CA ASN A 296 5.58 0.77 -16.17
C ASN A 296 6.34 0.15 -15.00
N ASP A 297 6.49 0.89 -13.90
CA ASP A 297 7.23 0.46 -12.71
C ASP A 297 6.34 -0.06 -11.57
N VAL A 298 5.01 -0.09 -11.76
CA VAL A 298 4.09 -0.52 -10.70
C VAL A 298 4.24 -2.01 -10.40
N ILE A 299 4.38 -2.82 -11.45
CA ILE A 299 4.54 -4.27 -11.32
C ILE A 299 6.05 -4.58 -11.24
N PRO A 300 6.53 -5.19 -10.14
CA PRO A 300 7.90 -5.67 -10.01
C PRO A 300 8.34 -6.50 -11.22
N PRO A 301 9.57 -6.30 -11.76
CA PRO A 301 10.06 -7.07 -12.89
C PRO A 301 10.13 -8.59 -12.67
N SER A 302 10.19 -9.01 -11.40
CA SER A 302 10.21 -10.42 -10.99
C SER A 302 8.85 -11.10 -11.08
N TRP A 303 7.76 -10.35 -11.28
CA TRP A 303 6.41 -10.90 -11.35
C TRP A 303 6.02 -11.24 -12.79
N ILE A 304 5.30 -12.34 -12.95
CA ILE A 304 4.85 -12.82 -14.26
C ILE A 304 3.60 -12.01 -14.66
N LYS A 305 3.62 -11.42 -15.85
CA LYS A 305 2.50 -10.63 -16.38
C LYS A 305 1.67 -11.43 -17.37
N ILE A 306 0.36 -11.49 -17.15
CA ILE A 306 -0.61 -12.12 -18.05
C ILE A 306 -1.61 -11.08 -18.55
N LYS A 307 -2.04 -11.17 -19.80
CA LYS A 307 -3.02 -10.24 -20.37
C LYS A 307 -4.32 -10.24 -19.58
N ASN A 308 -4.87 -9.05 -19.34
CA ASN A 308 -6.09 -8.86 -18.57
C ASN A 308 -7.34 -9.46 -19.24
N ASN A 309 -7.31 -9.63 -20.57
CA ASN A 309 -8.33 -10.25 -21.42
C ASN A 309 -7.66 -11.04 -22.54
#